data_AF-A0A843IG97-F1
#
_entry.id   AF-A0A843IG97-F1
#
_cell.length_a   1.000
_cell.length_b   1.000
_cell.length_c   1.000
_cell.angle_alpha   90.00
_cell.angle_beta   90.00
_cell.angle_gamma   90.00
#
_symmetry.space_group_name_H-M   'P 1'
#
loop_
_entity.id
_entity.type
_entity.pdbx_description
1 polymer ?
#
loop_
_entity_poly.entity_id
_entity_poly.type
_entity_poly.pdbx_seq_one_letter_code
_entity_poly.pdbx_strand_id
1 'polypeptide(L)'
;MILSNNYMKSLEDFFKENYKTEIFEILEAYPDKNSLIIDYDKLEIFNPDLADLLIERPDDVISGAESAIKNIDPLARDANISIKFKNLTHIITFEQLDSSYVGSLVVLDDVVIVDVDKPEPIIDVATFECKGCLRLHEVEQSSINNLFEPSLCGECGGRSFRLLQNESKFKERQVITVGVEGTSKRLNLVLYKKDCSYDKYYVGNHLSVTGVLKTLKTNDGFKYYFDCNNVVQLTSDVNIQELDSSDRNSPEYKIWQKTIVDNDQVCACCGGHKHLHAHHIFGYKNNPSYRLNLENGIALCKWCHGKYHSYYGKDANPKTLIEFIKRFGRCR
;
A
#
# COMPACT_ATOMS: atom_id res chain seq x y z
N MET A 1 12.53 3.27 -23.73
CA MET A 1 14.00 3.26 -23.51
C MET A 1 14.33 1.89 -22.97
N ILE A 2 15.20 1.13 -23.66
CA ILE A 2 15.42 -0.29 -23.35
C ILE A 2 16.26 -0.39 -22.09
N LEU A 3 15.62 -0.67 -20.95
CA LEU A 3 16.31 -1.25 -19.81
C LEU A 3 16.93 -2.56 -20.30
N SER A 4 18.22 -2.76 -20.07
CA SER A 4 18.97 -3.90 -20.62
C SER A 4 18.27 -5.25 -20.32
N ASN A 5 18.46 -6.29 -21.16
CA ASN A 5 17.93 -7.63 -20.86
C ASN A 5 18.33 -8.15 -19.45
N ASN A 6 19.43 -7.64 -18.89
CA ASN A 6 19.88 -7.95 -17.55
C ASN A 6 18.95 -7.37 -16.46
N TYR A 7 18.38 -6.19 -16.70
CA TYR A 7 17.47 -5.51 -15.80
C TYR A 7 16.17 -6.29 -15.58
N MET A 8 15.50 -6.69 -16.68
CA MET A 8 14.26 -7.46 -16.60
C MET A 8 14.49 -8.80 -15.90
N LYS A 9 15.61 -9.46 -16.20
CA LYS A 9 15.99 -10.71 -15.53
C LYS A 9 16.21 -10.50 -14.02
N SER A 10 16.87 -9.41 -13.62
CA SER A 10 17.06 -9.08 -12.20
C SER A 10 15.73 -8.91 -11.46
N LEU A 11 14.73 -8.29 -12.08
CA LEU A 11 13.38 -8.18 -11.48
C LEU A 11 12.69 -9.54 -11.36
N GLU A 12 12.74 -10.36 -12.41
CA GLU A 12 12.16 -11.71 -12.38
C GLU A 12 12.79 -12.58 -11.29
N ASP A 13 14.12 -12.52 -11.14
CA ASP A 13 14.86 -13.26 -10.12
C ASP A 13 14.51 -12.74 -8.71
N PHE A 14 14.42 -11.41 -8.53
CA PHE A 14 13.97 -10.80 -7.27
C PHE A 14 12.60 -11.35 -6.82
N PHE A 15 11.62 -11.39 -7.73
CA PHE A 15 10.28 -11.87 -7.42
C PHE A 15 10.24 -13.37 -7.14
N LYS A 16 10.99 -14.19 -7.89
CA LYS A 16 11.09 -15.64 -7.66
C LYS A 16 11.69 -15.97 -6.30
N GLU A 17 12.67 -15.19 -5.86
CA GLU A 17 13.38 -15.44 -4.60
C GLU A 17 12.64 -14.90 -3.38
N ASN A 18 12.00 -13.72 -3.49
CA ASN A 18 11.50 -12.98 -2.32
C ASN A 18 9.97 -12.93 -2.19
N TYR A 19 9.21 -13.15 -3.27
CA TYR A 19 7.75 -12.91 -3.30
C TYR A 19 6.95 -14.01 -4.01
N LYS A 20 7.54 -15.19 -4.25
CA LYS A 20 6.89 -16.27 -5.00
C LYS A 20 5.55 -16.70 -4.38
N THR A 21 5.49 -16.81 -3.06
CA THR A 21 4.29 -17.24 -2.34
C THR A 21 3.20 -16.19 -2.42
N GLU A 22 3.54 -14.94 -2.17
CA GLU A 22 2.64 -13.78 -2.21
C GLU A 22 2.06 -13.58 -3.61
N ILE A 23 2.89 -13.70 -4.65
CA ILE A 23 2.44 -13.64 -6.04
C ILE A 23 1.46 -14.76 -6.33
N PHE A 24 1.75 -15.99 -5.90
CA PHE A 24 0.85 -17.14 -6.10
C PHE A 24 -0.52 -16.91 -5.41
N GLU A 25 -0.52 -16.46 -4.15
CA GLU A 25 -1.74 -16.15 -3.42
C GLU A 25 -2.57 -15.02 -4.08
N ILE A 26 -1.90 -13.98 -4.59
CA ILE A 26 -2.58 -12.89 -5.31
C ILE A 26 -3.19 -13.42 -6.59
N LEU A 27 -2.46 -14.23 -7.36
CA LEU A 27 -2.94 -14.79 -8.62
C LEU A 27 -4.13 -15.74 -8.42
N GLU A 28 -4.12 -16.56 -7.37
CA GLU A 28 -5.27 -17.42 -7.02
C GLU A 28 -6.51 -16.60 -6.68
N ALA A 29 -6.33 -15.55 -5.86
CA ALA A 29 -7.40 -14.66 -5.41
C ALA A 29 -7.74 -13.52 -6.40
N TYR A 30 -7.12 -13.49 -7.58
CA TYR A 30 -7.42 -12.47 -8.59
C TYR A 30 -8.84 -12.64 -9.13
N PRO A 31 -9.65 -11.55 -9.29
CA PRO A 31 -9.28 -10.13 -9.18
C PRO A 31 -9.48 -9.48 -7.80
N ASP A 32 -9.94 -10.23 -6.78
CA ASP A 32 -10.21 -9.70 -5.44
C ASP A 32 -8.92 -9.23 -4.75
N LYS A 33 -7.80 -9.92 -4.98
CA LYS A 33 -6.45 -9.41 -4.74
C LYS A 33 -5.77 -9.08 -6.07
N ASN A 34 -5.22 -7.88 -6.18
CA ASN A 34 -4.59 -7.41 -7.42
C ASN A 34 -3.44 -6.41 -7.16
N SER A 35 -2.88 -6.39 -5.96
CA SER A 35 -1.73 -5.55 -5.63
C SER A 35 -0.72 -6.33 -4.81
N LEU A 36 0.56 -6.21 -5.16
CA LEU A 36 1.68 -6.75 -4.41
C LEU A 36 2.40 -5.60 -3.70
N ILE A 37 2.62 -5.75 -2.39
CA ILE A 37 3.39 -4.78 -1.59
C ILE A 37 4.82 -5.30 -1.47
N ILE A 38 5.76 -4.54 -1.99
CA ILE A 38 7.19 -4.79 -1.98
C ILE A 38 7.84 -3.98 -0.86
N ASP A 39 8.63 -4.65 -0.04
CA ASP A 39 9.52 -4.05 0.94
C ASP A 39 10.77 -3.49 0.25
N TYR A 40 11.00 -2.18 0.35
CA TYR A 40 12.15 -1.53 -0.26
C TYR A 40 13.48 -2.08 0.29
N ASP A 41 13.55 -2.36 1.59
CA ASP A 41 14.76 -2.92 2.22
C ASP A 41 15.18 -4.26 1.58
N LYS A 42 14.20 -5.10 1.20
CA LYS A 42 14.49 -6.35 0.49
C LYS A 42 15.04 -6.09 -0.90
N LEU A 43 14.53 -5.07 -1.59
CA LEU A 43 15.02 -4.68 -2.91
C LEU A 43 16.45 -4.14 -2.83
N GLU A 44 16.72 -3.29 -1.84
CA GLU A 44 18.03 -2.70 -1.58
C GLU A 44 19.08 -3.76 -1.24
N ILE A 45 18.74 -4.72 -0.36
CA ILE A 45 19.62 -5.86 -0.03
C ILE A 45 19.88 -6.74 -1.26
N PHE A 46 18.87 -6.96 -2.10
CA PHE A 46 18.99 -7.82 -3.27
C PHE A 46 19.82 -7.16 -4.39
N ASN A 47 19.52 -5.91 -4.72
CA ASN A 47 20.19 -5.17 -5.79
C ASN A 47 20.10 -3.65 -5.51
N PRO A 48 21.16 -3.05 -4.93
CA PRO A 48 21.21 -1.62 -4.64
C PRO A 48 21.02 -0.73 -5.88
N ASP A 49 21.60 -1.10 -7.03
CA ASP A 49 21.46 -0.33 -8.27
C ASP A 49 20.00 -0.27 -8.74
N LEU A 50 19.25 -1.35 -8.54
CA LEU A 50 17.83 -1.42 -8.86
C LEU A 50 16.99 -0.60 -7.87
N ALA A 51 17.39 -0.56 -6.60
CA ALA A 51 16.74 0.24 -5.58
C ALA A 51 16.96 1.75 -5.78
N ASP A 52 18.15 2.17 -6.20
CA ASP A 52 18.44 3.55 -6.60
C ASP A 52 17.65 3.93 -7.86
N LEU A 53 17.64 3.06 -8.87
CA LEU A 53 16.90 3.28 -10.09
C LEU A 53 15.38 3.39 -9.86
N LEU A 54 14.83 2.69 -8.87
CA LEU A 54 13.43 2.83 -8.45
C LEU A 54 13.13 4.24 -7.95
N ILE A 55 14.07 4.86 -7.23
CA ILE A 55 13.92 6.23 -6.73
C ILE A 55 14.02 7.22 -7.88
N GLU A 56 14.97 7.05 -8.80
CA GLU A 56 15.23 7.98 -9.91
C GLU A 56 14.22 7.86 -11.06
N ARG A 57 13.79 6.64 -11.38
CA ARG A 57 12.92 6.34 -12.54
C ARG A 57 11.78 5.37 -12.17
N PRO A 58 10.93 5.73 -11.20
CA PRO A 58 9.89 4.85 -10.68
C PRO A 58 8.93 4.33 -11.73
N ASP A 59 8.49 5.16 -12.68
CA ASP A 59 7.53 4.76 -13.71
C ASP A 59 8.08 3.60 -14.56
N ASP A 60 9.37 3.63 -14.91
CA ASP A 60 10.03 2.58 -15.67
C ASP A 60 10.21 1.30 -14.83
N VAL A 61 10.58 1.45 -13.55
CA VAL A 61 10.79 0.30 -12.66
C VAL A 61 9.49 -0.40 -12.28
N ILE A 62 8.44 0.36 -12.00
CA ILE A 62 7.10 -0.16 -11.72
C ILE A 62 6.58 -0.92 -12.94
N SER A 63 6.66 -0.33 -14.14
CA SER A 63 6.22 -0.99 -15.38
C SER A 63 7.03 -2.26 -15.68
N GLY A 64 8.36 -2.21 -15.46
CA GLY A 64 9.23 -3.38 -15.56
C GLY A 64 8.85 -4.47 -14.55
N ALA A 65 8.54 -4.10 -13.32
CA ALA A 65 8.13 -5.02 -12.26
C ALA A 65 6.78 -5.70 -12.57
N GLU A 66 5.79 -4.94 -13.05
CA GLU A 66 4.51 -5.47 -13.51
C GLU A 66 4.72 -6.48 -14.66
N SER A 67 5.58 -6.15 -15.62
CA SER A 67 5.94 -7.04 -16.73
C SER A 67 6.68 -8.30 -16.26
N ALA A 68 7.59 -8.17 -15.29
CA ALA A 68 8.34 -9.29 -14.73
C ALA A 68 7.41 -10.28 -14.03
N ILE A 69 6.41 -9.80 -13.28
CA ILE A 69 5.40 -10.67 -12.66
C ILE A 69 4.61 -11.45 -13.71
N LYS A 70 4.22 -10.81 -14.83
CA LYS A 70 3.55 -11.49 -15.94
C LYS A 70 4.42 -12.58 -16.57
N ASN A 71 5.72 -12.34 -16.73
CA ASN A 71 6.64 -13.32 -17.30
C ASN A 71 6.84 -14.56 -16.41
N ILE A 72 6.73 -14.40 -15.10
CA ILE A 72 6.91 -15.50 -14.13
C ILE A 72 5.57 -16.09 -13.66
N ASP A 73 4.44 -15.59 -14.17
CA ASP A 73 3.09 -16.01 -13.79
C ASP A 73 2.93 -17.53 -14.00
N PRO A 74 2.89 -18.32 -12.92
CA PRO A 74 2.78 -19.78 -13.03
C PRO A 74 1.39 -20.23 -13.51
N LEU A 75 0.38 -19.36 -13.44
CA LEU A 75 -1.02 -19.68 -13.79
C LEU A 75 -1.43 -19.13 -15.16
N ALA A 76 -0.58 -18.35 -15.82
CA ALA A 76 -0.82 -17.72 -17.12
C ALA A 76 -2.17 -16.98 -17.20
N ARG A 77 -2.55 -16.26 -16.14
CA ARG A 77 -3.82 -15.53 -16.03
C ARG A 77 -3.81 -14.19 -16.78
N ASP A 78 -2.64 -13.70 -17.21
CA ASP A 78 -2.44 -12.33 -17.73
C ASP A 78 -3.00 -11.27 -16.77
N ALA A 79 -2.75 -11.50 -15.46
CA ALA A 79 -3.27 -10.65 -14.41
C ALA A 79 -2.47 -9.33 -14.35
N ASN A 80 -3.20 -8.20 -14.36
CA ASN A 80 -2.60 -6.89 -14.09
C ASN A 80 -2.53 -6.66 -12.58
N ILE A 81 -1.38 -6.99 -11.98
CA ILE A 81 -1.09 -6.81 -10.56
C ILE A 81 -0.38 -5.47 -10.35
N SER A 82 -0.96 -4.58 -9.57
CA SER A 82 -0.35 -3.30 -9.22
C SER A 82 0.78 -3.47 -8.21
N ILE A 83 1.92 -2.85 -8.49
CA ILE A 83 3.08 -2.89 -7.60
C ILE A 83 3.07 -1.69 -6.66
N LYS A 84 3.18 -1.97 -5.36
CA LYS A 84 3.25 -0.96 -4.30
C LYS A 84 4.53 -1.13 -3.51
N PHE A 85 5.08 -0.04 -3.00
CA PHE A 85 6.27 -0.07 -2.15
C PHE A 85 5.96 0.43 -0.73
N LYS A 86 6.69 -0.13 0.23
CA LYS A 86 6.74 0.31 1.63
C LYS A 86 8.19 0.39 2.10
N ASN A 87 8.41 1.03 3.25
CA ASN A 87 9.71 1.18 3.89
C ASN A 87 10.76 1.89 3.01
N LEU A 88 10.35 2.84 2.16
CA LEU A 88 11.33 3.66 1.44
C LEU A 88 12.12 4.53 2.41
N THR A 89 13.43 4.54 2.24
CA THR A 89 14.37 5.36 3.04
C THR A 89 14.31 6.85 2.67
N HIS A 90 13.81 7.17 1.46
CA HIS A 90 13.77 8.53 0.93
C HIS A 90 12.54 9.31 1.42
N ILE A 91 12.56 9.68 2.70
CA ILE A 91 11.51 10.45 3.38
C ILE A 91 11.81 11.94 3.27
N ILE A 92 10.88 12.71 2.69
CA ILE A 92 11.02 14.15 2.45
C ILE A 92 9.93 14.89 3.23
N THR A 93 10.31 15.97 3.92
CA THR A 93 9.30 16.78 4.61
C THR A 93 8.46 17.56 3.59
N PHE A 94 7.18 17.76 3.91
CA PHE A 94 6.25 18.42 3.00
C PHE A 94 6.72 19.82 2.57
N GLU A 95 7.40 20.54 3.45
CA GLU A 95 7.95 21.87 3.20
C GLU A 95 9.09 21.84 2.18
N GLN A 96 9.98 20.85 2.29
CA GLN A 96 11.16 20.68 1.45
C GLN A 96 10.84 20.21 0.02
N LEU A 97 9.63 19.71 -0.20
CA LEU A 97 9.19 19.22 -1.51
C LEU A 97 9.20 20.36 -2.55
N ASP A 98 10.15 20.30 -3.48
CA ASP A 98 10.38 21.28 -4.53
C ASP A 98 10.64 20.64 -5.92
N SER A 99 11.10 21.43 -6.88
CA SER A 99 11.33 20.96 -8.26
C SER A 99 12.40 19.87 -8.38
N SER A 100 13.32 19.73 -7.42
CA SER A 100 14.40 18.74 -7.47
C SER A 100 13.90 17.30 -7.32
N TYR A 101 12.71 17.12 -6.74
CA TYR A 101 12.08 15.81 -6.54
C TYR A 101 11.12 15.41 -7.66
N VAL A 102 10.94 16.25 -8.70
CA VAL A 102 10.02 15.95 -9.80
C VAL A 102 10.49 14.72 -10.56
N GLY A 103 9.61 13.72 -10.68
CA GLY A 103 9.87 12.44 -11.33
C GLY A 103 10.46 11.38 -10.38
N SER A 104 10.85 11.75 -9.17
CA SER A 104 11.44 10.84 -8.19
C SER A 104 10.39 10.21 -7.29
N LEU A 105 10.63 8.97 -6.84
CA LEU A 105 9.83 8.31 -5.82
C LEU A 105 10.26 8.77 -4.43
N VAL A 106 9.32 9.32 -3.66
CA VAL A 106 9.57 9.84 -2.31
C VAL A 106 8.46 9.42 -1.35
N VAL A 107 8.73 9.56 -0.05
CA VAL A 107 7.72 9.43 0.99
C VAL A 107 7.42 10.80 1.59
N LEU A 108 6.14 11.16 1.62
CA LEU A 108 5.63 12.28 2.40
C LEU A 108 4.97 11.71 3.66
N ASP A 109 5.61 11.93 4.79
CA ASP A 109 5.13 11.45 6.07
C ASP A 109 4.32 12.53 6.81
N ASP A 110 3.38 12.08 7.63
CA ASP A 110 2.54 12.91 8.50
C ASP A 110 1.84 14.10 7.83
N VAL A 111 1.27 13.87 6.64
CA VAL A 111 0.45 14.88 5.94
C VAL A 111 -1.01 14.79 6.36
N VAL A 112 -1.66 15.93 6.54
CA VAL A 112 -3.05 16.03 6.99
C VAL A 112 -3.97 16.27 5.81
N ILE A 113 -5.02 15.45 5.70
CA ILE A 113 -6.10 15.66 4.72
C ILE A 113 -6.85 16.94 5.07
N VAL A 114 -6.92 17.88 4.13
CA VAL A 114 -7.70 19.11 4.26
C VAL A 114 -8.98 19.09 3.41
N ASP A 115 -9.00 18.29 2.34
CA ASP A 115 -10.14 18.16 1.43
C ASP A 115 -10.10 16.81 0.70
N VAL A 116 -11.27 16.27 0.37
CA VAL A 116 -11.42 14.95 -0.26
C VAL A 116 -12.45 15.02 -1.38
N ASP A 117 -12.00 14.80 -2.61
CA ASP A 117 -12.91 14.64 -3.74
C ASP A 117 -13.53 13.24 -3.75
N LYS A 118 -14.72 13.12 -4.35
CA LYS A 118 -15.32 11.82 -4.64
C LYS A 118 -14.50 11.06 -5.71
N PRO A 119 -14.46 9.72 -5.69
CA PRO A 119 -13.93 8.94 -6.80
C PRO A 119 -14.68 9.22 -8.11
N GLU A 120 -13.95 9.42 -9.21
CA GLU A 120 -14.47 9.69 -10.54
C GLU A 120 -13.84 8.76 -11.60
N PRO A 121 -14.59 8.36 -12.65
CA PRO A 121 -14.06 7.53 -13.72
C PRO A 121 -13.19 8.36 -14.68
N ILE A 122 -12.04 7.81 -15.05
CA ILE A 122 -11.15 8.35 -16.09
C ILE A 122 -10.82 7.27 -17.11
N ILE A 123 -10.43 7.67 -18.33
CA ILE A 123 -9.98 6.72 -19.36
C ILE A 123 -8.57 6.23 -18.98
N ASP A 124 -8.41 4.92 -18.83
CA ASP A 124 -7.13 4.23 -18.61
C ASP A 124 -6.47 3.90 -19.96
N VAL A 125 -7.26 3.30 -20.86
CA VAL A 125 -6.87 2.97 -22.23
C VAL A 125 -7.89 3.57 -23.18
N ALA A 126 -7.45 4.53 -23.97
CA ALA A 126 -8.30 5.19 -24.97
C ALA A 126 -8.27 4.41 -26.28
N THR A 127 -9.44 4.09 -26.81
CA THR A 127 -9.59 3.43 -28.12
C THR A 127 -9.90 4.47 -29.18
N PHE A 128 -9.05 4.57 -30.19
CA PHE A 128 -9.17 5.54 -31.28
C PHE A 128 -9.41 4.87 -32.63
N GLU A 129 -10.40 5.34 -33.37
CA GLU A 129 -10.66 4.97 -34.76
C GLU A 129 -9.89 5.92 -35.70
N CYS A 130 -9.04 5.36 -36.58
CA CYS A 130 -8.43 6.13 -37.65
C CYS A 130 -9.47 6.53 -38.69
N LYS A 131 -9.69 7.83 -38.93
CA LYS A 131 -10.67 8.31 -39.93
C LYS A 131 -10.30 7.98 -41.38
N GLY A 132 -9.05 7.57 -41.64
CA GLY A 132 -8.58 7.22 -42.98
C GLY A 132 -8.81 5.76 -43.36
N CYS A 133 -8.54 4.82 -42.45
CA CYS A 133 -8.65 3.38 -42.73
C CYS A 133 -9.53 2.59 -41.76
N LEU A 134 -10.20 3.27 -40.82
CA LEU A 134 -11.12 2.71 -39.82
C LEU A 134 -10.48 1.70 -38.85
N ARG A 135 -9.16 1.59 -38.82
CA ARG A 135 -8.46 0.74 -37.85
C ARG A 135 -8.47 1.36 -36.46
N LEU A 136 -8.56 0.49 -35.46
CA LEU A 136 -8.56 0.83 -34.05
C LEU A 136 -7.14 0.89 -33.51
N HIS A 137 -6.90 1.83 -32.61
CA HIS A 137 -5.64 2.03 -31.91
C HIS A 137 -5.93 2.21 -30.42
N GLU A 138 -5.44 1.31 -29.59
CA GLU A 138 -5.44 1.47 -28.14
C GLU A 138 -4.21 2.29 -27.71
N VAL A 139 -4.43 3.31 -26.87
CA VAL A 139 -3.37 4.15 -26.31
C VAL A 139 -3.56 4.28 -24.81
N GLU A 140 -2.56 3.83 -24.03
CA GLU A 140 -2.52 4.03 -22.59
C GLU A 140 -2.42 5.51 -22.23
N GLN A 141 -3.23 5.94 -21.26
CA GLN A 141 -3.35 7.33 -20.86
C GLN A 141 -2.61 7.56 -19.54
N SER A 142 -1.53 8.33 -19.59
CA SER A 142 -0.71 8.71 -18.43
C SER A 142 -0.94 10.14 -17.95
N SER A 143 -1.66 10.96 -18.73
CA SER A 143 -1.93 12.37 -18.42
C SER A 143 -3.29 12.54 -17.73
N ILE A 144 -3.31 13.36 -16.68
CA ILE A 144 -4.50 13.62 -15.85
C ILE A 144 -5.55 14.48 -16.56
N ASN A 145 -5.11 15.40 -17.44
CA ASN A 145 -5.98 16.44 -18.01
C ASN A 145 -6.15 16.36 -19.52
N ASN A 146 -5.20 15.75 -20.22
CA ASN A 146 -5.19 15.70 -21.69
C ASN A 146 -5.18 14.26 -22.15
N LEU A 147 -6.01 13.94 -23.12
CA LEU A 147 -5.95 12.69 -23.85
C LEU A 147 -4.76 12.71 -24.82
N PHE A 148 -3.98 11.64 -24.81
CA PHE A 148 -2.96 11.38 -25.81
C PHE A 148 -3.58 10.60 -26.97
N GLU A 149 -3.71 11.27 -28.11
CA GLU A 149 -4.07 10.63 -29.36
C GLU A 149 -2.84 9.99 -30.03
N PRO A 150 -3.01 8.93 -30.84
CA PRO A 150 -1.93 8.42 -31.67
C PRO A 150 -1.40 9.53 -32.59
N SER A 151 -0.06 9.66 -32.69
CA SER A 151 0.54 10.69 -33.56
C SER A 151 0.33 10.40 -35.05
N LEU A 152 0.27 9.11 -35.43
CA LEU A 152 0.08 8.65 -36.79
C LEU A 152 -0.42 7.20 -36.79
N CYS A 153 -1.28 6.87 -37.76
CA CYS A 153 -1.73 5.51 -37.99
C CYS A 153 -0.61 4.75 -38.71
N GLY A 154 -0.01 3.77 -38.04
CA GLY A 154 1.08 2.96 -38.60
C GLY A 154 0.73 2.23 -39.91
N GLU A 155 -0.55 2.11 -40.21
CA GLU A 155 -1.04 1.29 -41.30
C GLU A 155 -1.40 2.07 -42.58
N CYS A 156 -1.94 3.29 -42.45
CA CYS A 156 -2.30 4.12 -43.60
C CYS A 156 -1.63 5.51 -43.59
N GLY A 157 -0.84 5.83 -42.57
CA GLY A 157 -0.20 7.13 -42.40
C GLY A 157 -1.14 8.27 -42.00
N GLY A 158 -2.43 7.99 -41.80
CA GLY A 158 -3.43 8.99 -41.39
C GLY A 158 -3.11 9.60 -40.02
N ARG A 159 -3.42 10.88 -39.83
CA ARG A 159 -3.19 11.64 -38.59
C ARG A 159 -4.46 12.15 -37.92
N SER A 160 -5.63 11.68 -38.36
CA SER A 160 -6.90 12.07 -37.78
C SER A 160 -7.59 10.87 -37.16
N PHE A 161 -7.90 11.01 -35.88
CA PHE A 161 -8.51 9.97 -35.07
C PHE A 161 -9.85 10.44 -34.51
N ARG A 162 -10.68 9.48 -34.14
CA ARG A 162 -11.91 9.69 -33.39
C ARG A 162 -11.84 8.82 -32.14
N LEU A 163 -12.02 9.41 -30.96
CA LEU A 163 -12.14 8.66 -29.72
C LEU A 163 -13.44 7.84 -29.73
N LEU A 164 -13.33 6.54 -29.46
CA LEU A 164 -14.45 5.64 -29.21
C LEU A 164 -14.59 5.42 -27.71
N GLN A 165 -15.35 6.30 -27.06
CA GLN A 165 -15.49 6.29 -25.60
C GLN A 165 -16.04 4.95 -25.07
N ASN A 166 -17.03 4.37 -25.75
CA ASN A 166 -17.66 3.11 -25.33
C ASN A 166 -16.74 1.89 -25.48
N GLU A 167 -15.69 2.00 -26.30
CA GLU A 167 -14.69 0.94 -26.50
C GLU A 167 -13.42 1.18 -25.69
N SER A 168 -13.36 2.30 -24.96
CA SER A 168 -12.23 2.66 -24.10
C SER A 168 -12.37 1.99 -22.73
N LYS A 169 -11.25 1.70 -22.08
CA LYS A 169 -11.20 1.13 -20.73
C LYS A 169 -11.09 2.26 -19.71
N PHE A 170 -11.85 2.17 -18.63
CA PHE A 170 -11.87 3.18 -17.56
C PHE A 170 -11.23 2.64 -16.28
N LYS A 171 -10.73 3.56 -15.46
CA LYS A 171 -10.32 3.31 -14.07
C LYS A 171 -10.83 4.42 -13.16
N GLU A 172 -11.01 4.12 -11.89
CA GLU A 172 -11.32 5.11 -10.88
C GLU A 172 -10.08 5.95 -10.56
N ARG A 173 -10.31 7.26 -10.38
CA ARG A 173 -9.35 8.23 -9.84
C ARG A 173 -10.00 8.99 -8.70
N GLN A 174 -9.24 9.28 -7.65
CA GLN A 174 -9.67 10.16 -6.57
C GLN A 174 -8.56 11.15 -6.25
N VAL A 175 -8.92 12.40 -5.98
CA VAL A 175 -7.99 13.44 -5.57
C VAL A 175 -8.22 13.77 -4.10
N ILE A 176 -7.14 13.82 -3.33
CA ILE A 176 -7.16 14.20 -1.91
C ILE A 176 -6.21 15.38 -1.76
N THR A 177 -6.68 16.48 -1.21
CA THR A 177 -5.82 17.62 -0.92
C THR A 177 -5.25 17.47 0.48
N VAL A 178 -3.93 17.52 0.60
CA VAL A 178 -3.22 17.47 1.88
C VAL A 178 -2.41 18.74 2.13
N GLY A 179 -2.09 18.95 3.40
CA GLY A 179 -1.15 19.97 3.85
C GLY A 179 -0.52 19.55 5.19
N VAL A 180 0.28 20.45 5.74
CA VAL A 180 0.82 20.31 7.10
C VAL A 180 0.29 21.46 7.96
N GLU A 181 0.01 21.16 9.23
CA GLU A 181 -0.44 22.18 10.20
C GLU A 181 0.53 23.36 10.25
N GLY A 182 -0.01 24.58 10.35
CA GLY A 182 0.78 25.80 10.36
C GLY A 182 1.29 26.27 8.98
N THR A 183 1.07 25.51 7.91
CA THR A 183 1.44 25.92 6.54
C THR A 183 0.21 26.21 5.67
N SER A 184 0.35 27.14 4.72
CA SER A 184 -0.65 27.36 3.67
C SER A 184 -0.38 26.52 2.41
N LYS A 185 0.75 25.80 2.36
CA LYS A 185 1.10 24.92 1.23
C LYS A 185 0.09 23.77 1.17
N ARG A 186 -0.37 23.47 -0.03
CA ARG A 186 -1.31 22.38 -0.33
C ARG A 186 -0.78 21.55 -1.48
N LEU A 187 -1.04 20.26 -1.45
CA LEU A 187 -0.64 19.32 -2.48
C LEU A 187 -1.78 18.36 -2.75
N ASN A 188 -2.04 18.10 -4.03
CA ASN A 188 -3.04 17.14 -4.45
C ASN A 188 -2.39 15.76 -4.56
N LEU A 189 -2.84 14.83 -3.73
CA LEU A 189 -2.57 13.40 -3.85
C LEU A 189 -3.55 12.80 -4.86
N VAL A 190 -3.05 12.02 -5.81
CA VAL A 190 -3.86 11.35 -6.82
C VAL A 190 -3.81 9.85 -6.60
N LEU A 191 -4.99 9.27 -6.33
CA LEU A 191 -5.19 7.84 -6.08
C LEU A 191 -5.89 7.19 -7.27
N TYR A 192 -5.68 5.89 -7.48
CA TYR A 192 -6.34 5.12 -8.54
C TYR A 192 -6.91 3.79 -8.04
N LYS A 193 -7.88 3.27 -8.80
CA LYS A 193 -8.42 1.90 -8.64
C LYS A 193 -8.83 1.64 -7.18
N LYS A 194 -8.31 0.58 -6.55
CA LYS A 194 -8.67 0.16 -5.18
C LYS A 194 -8.19 1.11 -4.08
N ASP A 195 -7.29 2.04 -4.38
CA ASP A 195 -6.89 3.06 -3.42
C ASP A 195 -7.95 4.16 -3.27
N CYS A 196 -8.86 4.30 -4.23
CA CYS A 196 -9.99 5.19 -4.14
C CYS A 196 -11.05 4.64 -3.17
N SER A 197 -11.67 5.52 -2.38
CA SER A 197 -12.72 5.15 -1.44
C SER A 197 -13.59 6.35 -1.07
N TYR A 198 -14.88 6.10 -0.88
CA TYR A 198 -15.82 7.08 -0.34
C TYR A 198 -15.71 7.23 1.18
N ASP A 199 -15.32 6.17 1.88
CA ASP A 199 -15.45 6.08 3.33
C ASP A 199 -14.10 6.04 4.06
N LYS A 200 -13.02 5.68 3.36
CA LYS A 200 -11.70 5.53 3.97
C LYS A 200 -11.13 6.88 4.39
N TYR A 201 -11.21 7.89 3.54
CA TYR A 201 -10.50 9.16 3.72
C TYR A 201 -11.44 10.27 4.17
N TYR A 202 -11.06 10.98 5.24
CA TYR A 202 -11.77 12.13 5.75
C TYR A 202 -10.82 13.23 6.22
N VAL A 203 -11.33 14.47 6.22
CA VAL A 203 -10.58 15.65 6.67
C VAL A 203 -10.05 15.44 8.09
N GLY A 204 -8.77 15.76 8.30
CA GLY A 204 -8.06 15.53 9.55
C GLY A 204 -7.38 14.16 9.65
N ASN A 205 -7.52 13.25 8.66
CA ASN A 205 -6.65 12.07 8.61
C ASN A 205 -5.20 12.47 8.42
N HIS A 206 -4.32 11.80 9.16
CA HIS A 206 -2.89 11.82 8.93
C HIS A 206 -2.54 10.66 8.00
N LEU A 207 -1.73 10.94 6.99
CA LEU A 207 -1.31 9.96 6.00
C LEU A 207 0.22 9.91 5.92
N SER A 208 0.73 8.72 5.68
CA SER A 208 2.07 8.49 5.15
C SER A 208 1.93 7.97 3.73
N VAL A 209 2.52 8.68 2.76
CA VAL A 209 2.23 8.49 1.34
C VAL A 209 3.52 8.29 0.58
N THR A 210 3.64 7.16 -0.11
CA THR A 210 4.71 6.88 -1.07
C THR A 210 4.19 7.19 -2.47
N GLY A 211 4.95 7.94 -3.26
CA GLY A 211 4.52 8.32 -4.60
C GLY A 211 5.54 9.16 -5.35
N VAL A 212 5.17 9.51 -6.58
CA VAL A 212 6.03 10.27 -7.49
C VAL A 212 5.55 11.72 -7.54
N LEU A 213 6.44 12.67 -7.28
CA LEU A 213 6.10 14.08 -7.47
C LEU A 213 6.04 14.38 -8.97
N LYS A 214 4.87 14.77 -9.47
CA LYS A 214 4.65 15.10 -10.88
C LYS A 214 4.17 16.54 -11.03
N THR A 215 4.24 17.04 -12.26
CA THR A 215 3.77 18.38 -12.61
C THR A 215 2.59 18.32 -13.57
N LEU A 216 1.65 19.22 -13.37
CA LEU A 216 0.49 19.39 -14.22
C LEU A 216 0.50 20.79 -14.80
N LYS A 217 0.44 20.88 -16.14
CA LYS A 217 0.30 22.18 -16.82
C LYS A 217 -1.13 22.69 -16.64
N THR A 218 -1.23 23.92 -16.16
CA THR A 218 -2.47 24.69 -16.01
C THR A 218 -2.36 26.01 -16.77
N ASN A 219 -3.45 26.77 -16.84
CA ASN A 219 -3.44 28.10 -17.46
C ASN A 219 -2.47 29.06 -16.74
N ASP A 220 -2.29 28.87 -15.43
CA ASP A 220 -1.45 29.73 -14.56
C ASP A 220 -0.01 29.23 -14.43
N GLY A 221 0.41 28.25 -15.25
CA GLY A 221 1.72 27.61 -15.17
C GLY A 221 1.66 26.17 -14.69
N PHE A 222 2.73 25.66 -14.09
CA PHE A 222 2.80 24.29 -13.60
C PHE A 222 2.41 24.21 -12.12
N LYS A 223 1.60 23.20 -11.79
CA LYS A 223 1.25 22.85 -10.40
C LYS A 223 1.80 21.47 -10.09
N TYR A 224 2.30 21.29 -8.86
CA TYR A 224 2.69 19.96 -8.39
C TYR A 224 1.47 19.13 -8.01
N TYR A 225 1.56 17.84 -8.24
CA TYR A 225 0.66 16.83 -7.66
C TYR A 225 1.48 15.59 -7.33
N PHE A 226 0.97 14.78 -6.41
CA PHE A 226 1.62 13.57 -5.94
C PHE A 226 0.90 12.35 -6.49
N ASP A 227 1.56 11.65 -7.41
CA ASP A 227 1.05 10.42 -8.01
C ASP A 227 1.29 9.25 -7.05
N CYS A 228 0.25 8.82 -6.35
CA CYS A 228 0.42 7.93 -5.19
C CYS A 228 0.61 6.48 -5.63
N ASN A 229 1.67 5.87 -5.11
CA ASN A 229 1.93 4.45 -5.24
C ASN A 229 1.36 3.65 -4.06
N ASN A 230 1.56 4.16 -2.83
CA ASN A 230 1.06 3.53 -1.62
C ASN A 230 0.60 4.59 -0.61
N VAL A 231 -0.52 4.33 0.06
CA VAL A 231 -1.13 5.24 1.05
C VAL A 231 -1.41 4.48 2.32
N VAL A 232 -0.74 4.89 3.39
CA VAL A 232 -0.95 4.37 4.74
C VAL A 232 -1.63 5.45 5.56
N GLN A 233 -2.78 5.12 6.17
CA GLN A 233 -3.37 6.00 7.16
C GLN A 233 -2.56 5.87 8.44
N LEU A 234 -1.99 6.99 8.86
CA LEU A 234 -1.48 7.10 10.21
C LEU A 234 -2.71 7.20 11.09
N THR A 235 -3.00 6.11 11.79
CA THR A 235 -3.75 6.26 13.03
C THR A 235 -2.94 7.23 13.86
N SER A 236 -3.55 8.33 14.31
CA SER A 236 -2.91 9.26 15.24
C SER A 236 -2.20 8.41 16.28
N ASP A 237 -0.87 8.38 16.22
CA ASP A 237 -0.10 7.86 17.33
C ASP A 237 -0.51 8.77 18.46
N VAL A 238 -1.34 8.23 19.35
CA VAL A 238 -1.59 8.86 20.61
C VAL A 238 -0.22 9.06 21.19
N ASN A 239 0.17 10.32 21.31
CA ASN A 239 1.47 10.81 21.72
C ASN A 239 2.07 9.86 22.77
N ILE A 240 3.01 8.99 22.37
CA ILE A 240 3.55 7.91 23.22
C ILE A 240 4.30 8.50 24.44
N GLN A 241 4.48 9.82 24.49
CA GLN A 241 5.13 10.49 25.61
C GLN A 241 4.25 10.83 26.82
N GLU A 242 2.92 10.71 26.78
CA GLU A 242 2.10 10.79 28.02
C GLU A 242 0.86 9.89 27.99
N LEU A 243 1.02 8.65 27.54
CA LEU A 243 -0.06 7.65 27.64
C LEU A 243 -0.17 7.11 29.07
N ASP A 244 -1.25 7.46 29.76
CA ASP A 244 -1.68 6.75 30.98
C ASP A 244 -2.10 5.32 30.61
N SER A 245 -1.09 4.47 30.43
CA SER A 245 -1.20 3.05 30.14
C SER A 245 -1.90 2.25 31.24
N SER A 246 -2.43 2.89 32.29
CA SER A 246 -3.13 2.22 33.38
C SER A 246 -4.60 1.92 33.05
N ASP A 247 -5.25 2.70 32.18
CA ASP A 247 -6.67 2.55 31.87
C ASP A 247 -6.95 1.45 30.83
N ARG A 248 -7.62 0.38 31.26
CA ARG A 248 -8.05 -0.74 30.39
C ARG A 248 -9.31 -0.44 29.59
N ASN A 249 -9.93 0.73 29.78
CA ASN A 249 -11.08 1.17 29.00
C ASN A 249 -10.71 2.20 27.93
N SER A 250 -9.44 2.57 27.85
CA SER A 250 -8.93 3.55 26.90
C SER A 250 -9.15 3.08 25.45
N PRO A 251 -9.37 4.01 24.50
CA PRO A 251 -9.46 3.68 23.08
C PRO A 251 -8.25 2.87 22.59
N GLU A 252 -7.05 3.19 23.07
CA GLU A 252 -5.78 2.57 22.69
C GLU A 252 -5.70 1.13 23.18
N TYR A 253 -6.16 0.86 24.41
CA TYR A 253 -6.26 -0.52 24.91
C TYR A 253 -7.24 -1.34 24.07
N LYS A 254 -8.37 -0.76 23.65
CA LYS A 254 -9.34 -1.43 22.76
C LYS A 254 -8.77 -1.68 21.37
N ILE A 255 -8.01 -0.73 20.82
CA ILE A 255 -7.30 -0.87 19.54
C ILE A 255 -6.28 -2.01 19.66
N TRP A 256 -5.43 -2.00 20.69
CA TRP A 256 -4.47 -3.08 20.93
C TRP A 256 -5.17 -4.44 21.02
N GLN A 257 -6.25 -4.55 21.79
CA GLN A 257 -7.01 -5.79 21.90
C GLN A 257 -7.54 -6.29 20.55
N LYS A 258 -8.05 -5.37 19.72
CA LYS A 258 -8.56 -5.67 18.39
C LYS A 258 -7.43 -6.10 17.45
N THR A 259 -6.33 -5.36 17.41
CA THR A 259 -5.17 -5.66 16.55
C THR A 259 -4.58 -7.04 16.83
N ILE A 260 -4.43 -7.43 18.10
CA ILE A 260 -3.92 -8.77 18.45
C ILE A 260 -4.86 -9.87 17.97
N VAL A 261 -6.16 -9.69 18.14
CA VAL A 261 -7.16 -10.68 17.69
C VAL A 261 -7.20 -10.76 16.17
N ASP A 262 -7.11 -9.62 15.49
CA ASP A 262 -7.15 -9.52 14.03
C ASP A 262 -5.86 -10.06 13.37
N ASN A 263 -4.71 -9.98 14.05
CA ASN A 263 -3.45 -10.55 13.54
C ASN A 263 -3.40 -12.07 13.68
N ASP A 264 -3.77 -12.61 14.84
CA ASP A 264 -3.61 -14.04 15.12
C ASP A 264 -4.74 -14.90 14.51
N GLN A 265 -5.97 -14.37 14.46
CA GLN A 265 -7.19 -15.00 13.91
C GLN A 265 -7.63 -16.36 14.53
N VAL A 266 -6.76 -17.01 15.30
CA VAL A 266 -7.01 -18.27 16.00
C VAL A 266 -6.35 -18.25 17.38
N CYS A 267 -6.88 -19.04 18.31
CA CYS A 267 -6.29 -19.18 19.63
C CYS A 267 -4.93 -19.89 19.55
N ALA A 268 -3.89 -19.24 20.06
CA ALA A 268 -2.53 -19.79 20.08
C ALA A 268 -2.38 -21.10 20.88
N CYS A 269 -3.31 -21.38 21.81
CA CYS A 269 -3.31 -22.62 22.58
C CYS A 269 -4.08 -23.75 21.87
N CYS A 270 -5.37 -23.54 21.52
CA CYS A 270 -6.22 -24.64 21.04
C CYS A 270 -6.57 -24.59 19.55
N GLY A 271 -6.17 -23.54 18.83
CA GLY A 271 -6.49 -23.32 17.41
C GLY A 271 -7.94 -22.91 17.12
N GLY A 272 -8.79 -22.71 18.12
CA GLY A 272 -10.17 -22.27 17.93
C GLY A 272 -10.28 -20.81 17.48
N HIS A 273 -11.30 -20.48 16.68
CA HIS A 273 -11.51 -19.14 16.09
C HIS A 273 -12.64 -18.32 16.75
N LYS A 274 -13.33 -18.87 17.76
CA LYS A 274 -14.49 -18.20 18.40
C LYS A 274 -14.08 -17.50 19.70
N HIS A 275 -14.65 -16.32 19.94
CA HIS A 275 -14.50 -15.53 21.17
C HIS A 275 -13.03 -15.33 21.56
N LEU A 276 -12.23 -14.81 20.62
CA LEU A 276 -10.83 -14.49 20.85
C LEU A 276 -10.69 -13.23 21.71
N HIS A 277 -9.67 -13.23 22.55
CA HIS A 277 -9.27 -12.13 23.40
C HIS A 277 -7.76 -12.00 23.37
N ALA A 278 -7.28 -10.77 23.35
CA ALA A 278 -5.86 -10.49 23.56
C ALA A 278 -5.46 -10.82 25.01
N HIS A 279 -4.38 -11.57 25.14
CA HIS A 279 -3.74 -11.89 26.40
C HIS A 279 -2.33 -11.29 26.40
N HIS A 280 -1.92 -10.69 27.53
CA HIS A 280 -0.58 -10.14 27.68
C HIS A 280 0.46 -11.24 27.92
N ILE A 281 1.54 -11.27 27.15
CA ILE A 281 2.64 -12.24 27.35
C ILE A 281 3.42 -11.89 28.62
N PHE A 282 3.77 -10.62 28.78
CA PHE A 282 4.33 -9.99 29.98
C PHE A 282 3.21 -9.26 30.72
N GLY A 283 3.03 -9.61 32.00
CA GLY A 283 1.90 -9.17 32.81
C GLY A 283 1.70 -7.65 32.84
N TYR A 284 0.45 -7.22 32.61
CA TYR A 284 0.04 -5.82 32.53
C TYR A 284 0.52 -4.97 33.72
N LYS A 285 0.43 -5.49 34.95
CA LYS A 285 0.77 -4.71 36.15
C LYS A 285 2.27 -4.39 36.21
N ASN A 286 3.10 -5.39 35.93
CA ASN A 286 4.54 -5.34 36.15
C ASN A 286 5.33 -4.82 34.94
N ASN A 287 4.69 -4.66 33.78
CA ASN A 287 5.35 -4.25 32.54
C ASN A 287 4.63 -3.06 31.86
N PRO A 288 4.59 -1.86 32.47
CA PRO A 288 3.83 -0.71 31.96
C PRO A 288 4.20 -0.29 30.54
N SER A 289 5.49 -0.26 30.23
CA SER A 289 6.02 0.12 28.91
C SER A 289 5.65 -0.86 27.79
N TYR A 290 5.23 -2.08 28.12
CA TYR A 290 4.89 -3.12 27.16
C TYR A 290 3.38 -3.32 27.02
N ARG A 291 2.53 -2.60 27.76
CA ARG A 291 1.07 -2.88 27.82
C ARG A 291 0.37 -2.81 26.47
N LEU A 292 0.81 -1.90 25.61
CA LEU A 292 0.26 -1.66 24.28
C LEU A 292 1.22 -2.06 23.15
N ASN A 293 2.36 -2.69 23.49
CA ASN A 293 3.26 -3.24 22.49
C ASN A 293 2.57 -4.44 21.82
N LEU A 294 2.53 -4.47 20.49
CA LEU A 294 1.89 -5.55 19.73
C LEU A 294 2.59 -6.90 19.92
N GLU A 295 3.91 -6.91 20.15
CA GLU A 295 4.67 -8.12 20.46
C GLU A 295 4.38 -8.66 21.86
N ASN A 296 3.76 -7.86 22.74
CA ASN A 296 3.34 -8.30 24.07
C ASN A 296 1.91 -8.87 24.09
N GLY A 297 1.30 -9.09 22.92
CA GLY A 297 -0.03 -9.67 22.80
C GLY A 297 -0.02 -11.05 22.18
N ILE A 298 -0.95 -11.89 22.61
CA ILE A 298 -1.25 -13.18 21.98
C ILE A 298 -2.75 -13.45 22.05
N ALA A 299 -3.35 -13.96 20.99
CA ALA A 299 -4.77 -14.28 20.98
C ALA A 299 -5.06 -15.63 21.66
N LEU A 300 -5.92 -15.60 22.66
CA LEU A 300 -6.48 -16.79 23.31
C LEU A 300 -8.01 -16.76 23.23
N CYS A 301 -8.66 -17.91 23.00
CA CYS A 301 -10.11 -17.97 23.13
C CYS A 301 -10.50 -17.77 24.60
N LYS A 302 -11.72 -17.28 24.85
CA LYS A 302 -12.26 -16.99 26.19
C LYS A 302 -11.99 -18.12 27.20
N TRP A 303 -12.13 -19.38 26.78
CA TRP A 303 -11.88 -20.54 27.62
C TRP A 303 -10.39 -20.72 27.97
N CYS A 304 -9.50 -20.70 26.96
CA CYS A 304 -8.05 -20.81 27.17
C CYS A 304 -7.52 -19.65 28.01
N HIS A 305 -8.00 -18.42 27.74
CA HIS A 305 -7.62 -17.22 28.46
C HIS A 305 -7.98 -17.30 29.94
N GLY A 306 -9.23 -17.66 30.27
CA GLY A 306 -9.65 -17.85 31.65
C GLY A 306 -8.91 -19.01 32.34
N LYS A 307 -8.67 -20.10 31.62
CA LYS A 307 -7.93 -21.26 32.15
C LYS A 307 -6.49 -20.90 32.51
N TYR A 308 -5.81 -20.10 31.69
CA TYR A 308 -4.46 -19.62 32.00
C TYR A 308 -4.42 -18.89 33.35
N HIS A 309 -5.29 -17.89 33.53
CA HIS A 309 -5.33 -17.12 34.77
C HIS A 309 -5.78 -17.92 36.00
N SER A 310 -6.56 -18.99 35.79
CA SER A 310 -6.90 -19.93 36.87
C SER A 310 -5.70 -20.76 37.35
N TYR A 311 -4.71 -21.03 36.49
CA TYR A 311 -3.54 -21.84 36.84
C TYR A 311 -2.35 -21.01 37.30
N TYR A 312 -2.09 -19.88 36.64
CA TYR A 312 -0.87 -19.10 36.81
C TYR A 312 -1.11 -17.72 37.44
N GLY A 313 -2.37 -17.37 37.71
CA GLY A 313 -2.74 -16.06 38.24
C GLY A 313 -2.68 -14.94 37.20
N LYS A 314 -2.68 -13.69 37.66
CA LYS A 314 -2.75 -12.49 36.80
C LYS A 314 -1.38 -11.98 36.32
N ASP A 315 -0.30 -12.50 36.87
CA ASP A 315 1.07 -12.07 36.53
C ASP A 315 1.64 -12.96 35.42
N ALA A 316 1.22 -12.65 34.19
CA ALA A 316 1.64 -13.41 33.03
C ALA A 316 3.14 -13.22 32.74
N ASN A 317 3.80 -14.27 32.27
CA ASN A 317 5.16 -14.20 31.77
C ASN A 317 5.41 -15.26 30.68
N PRO A 318 6.45 -15.11 29.84
CA PRO A 318 6.72 -16.04 28.75
C PRO A 318 6.85 -17.49 29.20
N LYS A 319 7.47 -17.75 30.35
CA LYS A 319 7.70 -19.11 30.85
C LYS A 319 6.38 -19.82 31.16
N THR A 320 5.49 -19.17 31.92
CA THR A 320 4.19 -19.75 32.29
C THR A 320 3.26 -19.89 31.08
N LEU A 321 3.36 -18.97 30.10
CA LEU A 321 2.61 -19.06 28.86
C LEU A 321 3.06 -20.25 28.00
N ILE A 322 4.37 -20.44 27.84
CA ILE A 322 4.94 -21.60 27.14
C ILE A 322 4.55 -22.90 27.84
N GLU A 323 4.65 -22.96 29.16
CA GLU A 323 4.22 -24.13 29.95
C GLU A 323 2.71 -24.42 29.76
N PHE A 324 1.87 -23.38 29.76
CA PHE A 324 0.43 -23.51 29.53
C PHE A 324 0.12 -24.06 28.14
N ILE A 325 0.73 -23.51 27.08
CA ILE A 325 0.51 -23.96 25.70
C ILE A 325 1.01 -25.39 25.51
N LYS A 326 2.18 -25.74 26.06
CA LYS A 326 2.68 -27.13 26.02
C LYS A 326 1.75 -28.11 26.72
N ARG A 327 1.13 -27.68 27.82
CA ARG A 327 0.29 -28.56 28.66
C ARG A 327 -1.14 -28.72 28.14
N PHE A 328 -1.73 -27.66 27.59
CA PHE A 328 -3.15 -27.63 27.23
C PHE A 328 -3.40 -27.39 25.75
N GLY A 329 -2.34 -27.09 24.99
CA GLY A 329 -2.43 -26.92 23.56
C GLY A 329 -2.79 -28.24 22.90
N ARG A 330 -3.65 -28.16 21.89
CA ARG A 330 -3.88 -29.30 21.01
C ARG A 330 -2.80 -29.23 19.94
N CYS A 331 -1.93 -30.25 19.86
CA CYS A 331 -1.02 -30.38 18.74
C CYS A 331 -1.84 -30.25 17.45
N ARG A 332 -1.41 -29.33 16.57
CA ARG A 332 -1.84 -29.32 15.17
C ARG A 332 -1.39 -30.62 14.51
#